data_AF-A0A1I7SM35-F1
#
_entry.id   AF-A0A1I7SM35-F1
#
_cell.length_a   1.000
_cell.length_b   1.000
_cell.length_c   1.000
_cell.angle_alpha   90.00
_cell.angle_beta   90.00
_cell.angle_gamma   90.00
#
_symmetry.space_group_name_H-M   'P 1'
#
loop_
_entity.id
_entity.type
_entity.pdbx_description
1 polymer ?
#
loop_
_entity_poly.entity_id
_entity_poly.type
_entity_poly.pdbx_seq_one_letter_code
_entity_poly.pdbx_strand_id
1 'polypeptide(L)'
;MTRHGKNSTASAVYSYSERKKDSRQSGYGTLKERLGADSVKPFDCCCLTLQPCKNPMVTPDGYIFEKEAILQYIVDQKKELKRQNDAFEKFVKMEEERKEKAEQETEEERKRKFVAMESTPTHVFAYGESVSKKRKSTNANAGPSNKKDKYDEESLSNMAGDKAKKWNSFWVPELQSTAEVSKMEKPPQKVTNPVTGKPLKFKDMMPVIFTPIDEDAAKTNLIYSMKERYKCPVTGDILTNSSRCAYIKTSQKIVSWNCVEKIIKKDMIDPLTNKKLTDSDVIELQRGGTGFSSTNQTEGKLARPQMELA
;
A
#
# COMPACT_ATOMS: atom_id res chain seq x y z
N MET A 1 36.13 -27.69 28.83
CA MET A 1 34.66 -27.51 28.97
C MET A 1 33.98 -28.70 28.35
N THR A 2 33.47 -29.60 29.18
CA THR A 2 32.82 -30.84 28.77
C THR A 2 31.54 -30.51 27.99
N ARG A 3 31.46 -31.06 26.77
CA ARG A 3 30.30 -30.92 25.90
C ARG A 3 29.16 -31.73 26.52
N HIS A 4 28.35 -31.10 27.37
CA HIS A 4 27.16 -31.74 27.94
C HIS A 4 26.28 -32.24 26.79
N GLY A 5 26.17 -33.57 26.67
CA GLY A 5 25.24 -34.19 25.73
C GLY A 5 23.83 -33.73 26.08
N LYS A 6 23.12 -33.16 25.10
CA LYS A 6 21.69 -32.86 25.19
C LYS A 6 20.93 -34.19 25.16
N ASN A 7 21.05 -34.99 26.21
CA ASN A 7 20.28 -36.22 26.36
C ASN A 7 18.84 -35.85 26.71
N SER A 8 17.87 -36.51 26.08
CA SER A 8 16.42 -36.31 26.29
C SER A 8 15.95 -36.53 27.73
N THR A 9 16.82 -37.02 28.61
CA THR A 9 16.55 -37.33 30.01
C THR A 9 16.93 -36.20 30.98
N ALA A 10 17.61 -35.15 30.53
CA ALA A 10 18.17 -34.11 31.42
C ALA A 10 17.39 -32.78 31.42
N SER A 11 16.47 -32.52 30.49
CA SER A 11 15.54 -31.38 30.61
C SER A 11 14.32 -31.45 29.69
N ALA A 12 13.20 -30.97 30.26
CA ALA A 12 11.86 -30.72 29.73
C ALA A 12 11.09 -31.92 29.20
N VAL A 13 9.92 -32.13 29.83
CA VAL A 13 8.91 -33.17 29.57
C VAL A 13 8.53 -33.31 28.09
N TYR A 14 8.63 -32.22 27.32
CA TYR A 14 8.38 -32.22 25.89
C TYR A 14 9.67 -32.18 25.06
N SER A 15 9.78 -33.14 24.14
CA SER A 15 10.73 -33.13 23.04
C SER A 15 10.49 -31.96 22.08
N TYR A 16 11.50 -31.63 21.26
CA TYR A 16 11.39 -30.55 20.27
C TYR A 16 10.25 -30.79 19.27
N SER A 17 10.06 -32.04 18.85
CA SER A 17 8.97 -32.41 17.92
C SER A 17 7.60 -32.27 18.57
N GLU A 18 7.46 -32.63 19.85
CA GLU A 18 6.21 -32.46 20.61
C GLU A 18 5.87 -30.99 20.81
N ARG A 19 6.83 -30.13 21.18
CA ARG A 19 6.57 -28.68 21.28
C ARG A 19 6.18 -28.06 19.95
N LYS A 20 6.76 -28.54 18.84
CA LYS A 20 6.40 -28.06 17.50
C LYS A 20 4.98 -28.52 17.11
N LYS A 21 4.58 -29.74 17.49
CA LYS A 21 3.21 -30.23 17.28
C LYS A 21 2.21 -29.45 18.15
N ASP A 22 2.53 -29.29 19.43
CA ASP A 22 1.70 -28.56 20.38
C ASP A 22 1.53 -27.09 19.96
N SER A 23 2.61 -26.38 19.60
CA SER A 23 2.51 -25.01 19.09
C SER A 23 1.70 -24.90 17.78
N ARG A 24 1.76 -25.92 16.91
CA ARG A 24 0.93 -25.97 15.69
C ARG A 24 -0.56 -26.14 16.04
N GLN A 25 -0.88 -27.01 17.02
CA GLN A 25 -2.25 -27.37 17.39
C GLN A 25 -2.91 -26.37 18.35
N SER A 26 -2.20 -25.96 19.41
CA SER A 26 -2.70 -25.07 20.48
C SER A 26 -3.03 -23.67 20.00
N GLY A 27 -2.42 -23.25 18.89
CA GLY A 27 -2.82 -22.02 18.22
C GLY A 27 -2.18 -20.74 18.73
N TYR A 28 -1.37 -20.86 19.78
CA TYR A 28 -0.66 -19.76 20.44
C TYR A 28 0.84 -19.80 20.12
N GLY A 29 1.45 -18.61 20.17
CA GLY A 29 2.89 -18.44 19.98
C GLY A 29 3.34 -18.33 18.52
N THR A 30 4.55 -17.79 18.31
CA THR A 30 5.10 -17.52 16.98
C THR A 30 5.54 -18.82 16.29
N LEU A 31 4.94 -19.14 15.15
CA LEU A 31 5.39 -20.25 14.31
C LEU A 31 6.54 -19.78 13.41
N LYS A 32 7.61 -20.59 13.36
CA LYS A 32 8.76 -20.38 12.48
C LYS A 32 8.90 -21.58 11.56
N GLU A 33 8.99 -21.32 10.26
CA GLU A 33 9.19 -22.35 9.24
C GLU A 33 10.25 -21.91 8.24
N ARG A 34 11.17 -22.83 7.91
CA ARG A 34 12.17 -22.58 6.89
C ARG A 34 11.55 -22.83 5.53
N LEU A 35 11.48 -21.78 4.71
CA LEU A 35 11.01 -21.86 3.34
C LEU A 35 12.10 -22.46 2.45
N GLY A 36 11.67 -23.33 1.53
CA GLY A 36 12.55 -24.01 0.58
C GLY A 36 12.96 -23.10 -0.58
N ALA A 37 13.86 -23.59 -1.43
CA ALA A 37 14.28 -22.88 -2.64
C ALA A 37 13.11 -22.60 -3.60
N ASP A 38 12.12 -23.51 -3.64
CA ASP A 38 10.94 -23.40 -4.51
C ASP A 38 10.01 -22.26 -4.09
N SER A 39 10.12 -21.76 -2.86
CA SER A 39 9.38 -20.59 -2.39
C SER A 39 9.97 -19.28 -2.91
N VAL A 40 11.17 -19.29 -3.47
CA VAL A 40 11.90 -18.08 -3.88
C VAL A 40 11.90 -17.97 -5.40
N LYS A 41 11.46 -16.82 -5.92
CA LYS A 41 11.49 -16.52 -7.36
C LYS A 41 12.91 -16.68 -7.92
N PRO A 42 13.14 -17.44 -9.00
CA PRO A 42 14.42 -17.48 -9.70
C PRO A 42 14.84 -16.11 -10.24
N PHE A 43 16.15 -15.88 -10.41
CA PHE A 43 16.67 -14.57 -10.84
C PHE A 43 16.26 -14.20 -12.27
N ASP A 44 16.03 -15.17 -13.13
CA ASP A 44 15.69 -14.99 -14.55
C ASP A 44 14.19 -14.97 -14.84
N CYS A 45 13.36 -15.08 -13.81
CA CYS A 45 11.91 -15.00 -13.94
C CYS A 45 11.37 -13.57 -13.75
N CYS A 46 10.30 -13.26 -14.48
CA CYS A 46 9.56 -12.00 -14.42
C CYS A 46 8.88 -11.81 -13.05
N CYS A 47 8.97 -10.62 -12.48
CA CYS A 47 8.30 -10.28 -11.21
C CYS A 47 6.76 -10.24 -11.31
N LEU A 48 6.18 -10.14 -12.51
CA LEU A 48 4.72 -10.15 -12.72
C LEU A 48 4.18 -11.57 -13.00
N THR A 49 4.78 -12.28 -13.95
CA THR A 49 4.27 -13.58 -14.41
C THR A 49 4.89 -14.77 -13.69
N LEU A 50 6.01 -14.55 -12.98
CA LEU A 50 6.82 -15.59 -12.33
C LEU A 50 7.37 -16.67 -13.29
N GLN A 51 7.24 -16.44 -14.61
CA GLN A 51 7.78 -17.30 -15.65
C GLN A 51 9.19 -16.83 -16.07
N PRO A 52 10.05 -17.73 -16.60
CA PRO A 52 11.32 -17.36 -17.20
C PRO A 52 11.14 -16.32 -18.30
N CYS A 53 11.93 -15.26 -18.26
CA CYS A 53 11.80 -14.15 -19.20
C CYS A 53 12.35 -14.51 -20.60
N LYS A 54 11.62 -14.15 -21.65
CA LYS A 54 12.10 -14.23 -23.05
C LYS A 54 12.78 -12.92 -23.45
N ASN A 55 12.07 -11.81 -23.28
CA ASN A 55 12.53 -10.43 -23.51
C ASN A 55 12.59 -9.68 -22.17
N PRO A 56 13.58 -9.97 -21.32
CA PRO A 56 13.70 -9.36 -20.01
C PRO A 56 14.05 -7.86 -20.13
N MET A 57 13.41 -7.08 -19.28
CA MET A 57 13.74 -5.69 -19.02
C MET A 57 13.96 -5.49 -17.53
N VAL A 58 15.00 -4.73 -17.18
CA VAL A 58 15.35 -4.41 -15.80
C VAL A 58 14.95 -2.97 -15.48
N THR A 59 14.41 -2.79 -14.27
CA THR A 59 14.18 -1.46 -13.68
C THR A 59 15.48 -0.88 -13.10
N PRO A 60 15.58 0.44 -12.91
CA PRO A 60 16.70 1.04 -12.18
C PRO A 60 16.88 0.48 -10.75
N ASP A 61 15.79 -0.01 -10.13
CA ASP A 61 15.82 -0.65 -8.82
C ASP A 61 16.35 -2.10 -8.85
N GLY A 62 16.57 -2.69 -10.02
CA GLY A 62 17.12 -4.04 -10.18
C GLY A 62 16.09 -5.17 -10.29
N TYR A 63 14.80 -4.87 -10.49
CA TYR A 63 13.76 -5.89 -10.74
C TYR A 63 13.62 -6.19 -12.22
N ILE A 64 13.47 -7.48 -12.55
CA ILE A 64 13.32 -7.98 -13.92
C ILE A 64 11.86 -8.24 -14.25
N PHE A 65 11.43 -7.76 -15.41
CA PHE A 65 10.10 -7.96 -15.97
C PHE A 65 10.19 -8.45 -17.42
N GLU A 66 9.19 -9.20 -17.86
CA GLU A 66 8.97 -9.47 -19.28
C GLU A 66 8.46 -8.20 -19.97
N LYS A 67 9.01 -7.87 -21.14
CA LYS A 67 8.64 -6.66 -21.89
C LYS A 67 7.15 -6.55 -22.17
N GLU A 68 6.51 -7.64 -22.58
CA GLU A 68 5.08 -7.69 -22.89
C GLU A 68 4.23 -7.48 -21.64
N ALA A 69 4.54 -8.22 -20.56
CA ALA A 69 3.78 -8.17 -19.31
C ALA A 69 3.82 -6.78 -18.67
N ILE A 70 4.99 -6.13 -18.65
CA ILE A 70 5.09 -4.80 -18.04
C ILE A 70 4.46 -3.72 -18.91
N LEU A 71 4.51 -3.86 -20.24
CA LEU A 71 3.85 -2.93 -21.14
C LEU A 71 2.33 -2.99 -20.95
N GLN A 72 1.77 -4.20 -20.89
CA GLN A 72 0.35 -4.41 -20.60
C GLN A 72 -0.03 -3.80 -19.24
N TYR A 73 0.75 -4.08 -18.19
CA TYR A 73 0.55 -3.48 -16.88
C TYR A 73 0.53 -1.95 -16.92
N ILE A 74 1.48 -1.31 -17.60
CA ILE A 74 1.53 0.16 -17.71
C ILE A 74 0.31 0.71 -18.44
N VAL A 75 -0.15 0.05 -19.51
CA VAL A 75 -1.34 0.46 -20.25
C VAL A 75 -2.59 0.38 -19.37
N ASP A 76 -2.75 -0.71 -18.63
CA ASP A 76 -3.92 -0.92 -17.77
C ASP A 76 -3.93 0.03 -16.57
N GLN A 77 -2.76 0.28 -15.95
CA GLN A 77 -2.62 1.30 -14.91
C GLN A 77 -2.96 2.71 -15.44
N LYS A 78 -2.56 3.06 -16.65
CA LYS A 78 -2.92 4.36 -17.24
C LYS A 78 -4.43 4.49 -17.49
N LYS A 79 -5.10 3.41 -17.93
CA LYS A 79 -6.56 3.39 -18.08
C LYS A 79 -7.26 3.58 -16.74
N GLU A 80 -6.80 2.89 -15.71
CA GLU A 80 -7.36 3.01 -14.36
C GLU A 80 -7.14 4.41 -13.77
N LEU A 81 -5.94 4.98 -13.90
CA LEU A 81 -5.67 6.34 -13.48
C LEU A 81 -6.52 7.36 -14.22
N LYS A 82 -6.77 7.16 -15.52
CA LYS A 82 -7.71 8.00 -16.28
C LYS A 82 -9.12 7.91 -15.68
N ARG A 83 -9.62 6.69 -15.42
CA ARG A 83 -10.93 6.48 -14.81
C ARG A 83 -11.05 7.15 -13.43
N GLN A 84 -10.03 7.05 -12.60
CA GLN A 84 -9.99 7.68 -11.28
C GLN A 84 -9.91 9.21 -11.38
N ASN A 85 -9.13 9.76 -12.30
CA ASN A 85 -9.08 11.20 -12.56
C ASN A 85 -10.44 11.72 -13.03
N ASP A 86 -11.07 11.06 -14.00
CA ASP A 86 -12.40 11.44 -14.51
C ASP A 86 -13.47 11.39 -13.39
N ALA A 87 -13.39 10.41 -12.49
CA ALA A 87 -14.27 10.31 -11.32
C ALA A 87 -13.99 11.42 -10.29
N PHE A 88 -12.72 11.73 -10.05
CA PHE A 88 -12.30 12.80 -9.15
C PHE A 88 -12.73 14.18 -9.69
N GLU A 89 -12.57 14.44 -10.99
CA GLU A 89 -13.03 15.67 -11.63
C GLU A 89 -14.55 15.85 -11.51
N LYS A 90 -15.32 14.77 -11.70
CA LYS A 90 -16.77 14.78 -11.46
C LYS A 90 -17.12 15.08 -10.00
N PHE A 91 -16.40 14.47 -9.05
CA PHE A 91 -16.59 14.71 -7.63
C PHE A 91 -16.32 16.17 -7.26
N VAL A 92 -15.21 16.74 -7.75
CA VAL A 92 -14.86 18.15 -7.53
C VAL A 92 -15.95 19.07 -8.09
N LYS A 93 -16.42 18.81 -9.32
CA LYS A 93 -17.48 19.60 -9.94
C LYS A 93 -18.80 19.54 -9.15
N MET A 94 -19.21 18.36 -8.71
CA MET A 94 -20.42 18.19 -7.90
C MET A 94 -20.31 18.89 -6.54
N GLU A 95 -19.14 18.86 -5.90
CA GLU A 95 -18.89 19.57 -4.65
C GLU A 95 -18.86 21.10 -4.83
N GLU A 96 -18.31 21.61 -5.93
CA GLU A 96 -18.36 23.04 -6.28
C GLU A 96 -19.81 23.50 -6.51
N GLU A 97 -20.59 22.79 -7.32
CA GLU A 97 -22.02 23.10 -7.55
C GLU A 97 -22.85 23.03 -6.26
N ARG A 98 -22.53 22.11 -5.34
CA ARG A 98 -23.21 22.00 -4.04
C ARG A 98 -22.87 23.17 -3.11
N LYS A 99 -21.61 23.63 -3.11
CA LYS A 99 -21.19 24.81 -2.35
C LYS A 99 -21.84 26.08 -2.88
N GLU A 100 -21.86 26.28 -4.20
CA GLU A 100 -22.52 27.43 -4.82
C GLU A 100 -24.02 27.49 -4.48
N LYS A 101 -24.73 26.37 -4.53
CA LYS A 101 -26.14 26.29 -4.12
C LYS A 101 -26.34 26.61 -2.65
N ALA A 102 -25.49 26.08 -1.77
CA ALA A 102 -25.56 26.36 -0.34
C ALA A 102 -25.28 27.86 -0.04
N GLU A 103 -24.32 28.47 -0.73
CA GLU A 103 -24.05 29.91 -0.61
C GLU A 103 -25.24 30.75 -1.08
N GLN A 104 -25.84 30.41 -2.24
CA GLN A 104 -27.05 31.06 -2.73
C GLN A 104 -28.22 30.95 -1.73
N GLU A 105 -28.46 29.75 -1.18
CA GLU A 105 -29.49 29.53 -0.17
C GLU A 105 -29.23 30.34 1.11
N THR A 106 -27.98 30.40 1.59
CA THR A 106 -27.63 31.21 2.77
C THR A 106 -27.80 32.72 2.52
N GLU A 107 -27.49 33.19 1.31
CA GLU A 107 -27.66 34.58 0.92
C GLU A 107 -29.15 34.94 0.79
N GLU A 108 -29.96 34.06 0.20
CA GLU A 108 -31.41 34.19 0.17
C GLU A 108 -32.01 34.21 1.57
N GLU A 109 -31.57 33.33 2.47
CA GLU A 109 -32.04 33.30 3.86
C GLU A 109 -31.66 34.59 4.60
N ARG A 110 -30.45 35.13 4.36
CA ARG A 110 -30.01 36.42 4.90
C ARG A 110 -30.87 37.58 4.40
N LYS A 111 -31.19 37.60 3.09
CA LYS A 111 -32.10 38.59 2.49
C LYS A 111 -33.50 38.50 3.09
N ARG A 112 -34.05 37.29 3.25
CA ARG A 112 -35.36 37.07 3.89
C ARG A 112 -35.40 37.56 5.33
N LYS A 113 -34.36 37.27 6.12
CA LYS A 113 -34.23 37.74 7.52
C LYS A 113 -34.19 39.27 7.60
N PHE A 114 -33.46 39.92 6.70
CA PHE A 114 -33.39 41.39 6.64
C PHE A 114 -34.76 42.01 6.34
N VAL A 115 -35.48 41.51 5.33
CA VAL A 115 -36.83 42.00 4.99
C VAL A 115 -37.83 41.78 6.12
N ALA A 116 -37.78 40.65 6.83
CA ALA A 116 -38.63 40.38 7.99
C ALA A 116 -38.34 41.34 9.17
N MET A 117 -37.08 41.76 9.33
CA MET A 117 -36.70 42.74 10.34
C MET A 117 -37.23 44.13 10.01
N GLU A 118 -37.22 44.54 8.74
CA GLU A 118 -37.77 45.85 8.33
C GLU A 118 -39.31 45.89 8.33
N SER A 119 -39.99 44.75 8.11
CA SER A 119 -41.45 44.69 8.06
C SER A 119 -42.13 44.63 9.44
N THR A 120 -41.38 44.47 10.53
CA THR A 120 -41.90 44.52 11.90
C THR A 120 -41.76 45.96 12.45
N PRO A 121 -42.85 46.75 12.58
CA PRO A 121 -42.76 48.20 12.85
C PRO A 121 -42.40 48.57 14.30
N THR A 122 -41.95 47.62 15.10
CA THR A 122 -41.58 47.85 16.50
C THR A 122 -40.11 47.56 16.70
N HIS A 123 -39.25 48.47 16.25
CA HIS A 123 -37.95 48.66 16.88
C HIS A 123 -37.69 50.15 17.13
N VAL A 124 -37.98 50.56 18.36
CA VAL A 124 -37.41 51.76 18.96
C VAL A 124 -35.90 51.60 18.93
N PHE A 125 -35.22 52.60 18.39
CA PHE A 125 -33.77 52.75 18.48
C PHE A 125 -33.35 52.78 19.96
N ALA A 126 -32.61 51.77 20.40
CA ALA A 126 -31.87 51.83 21.65
C ALA A 126 -30.41 51.47 21.35
N TYR A 127 -29.61 52.51 21.11
CA TYR A 127 -28.18 52.44 21.36
C TYR A 127 -27.97 52.15 22.85
N GLY A 128 -27.27 51.06 23.16
CA GLY A 128 -26.69 50.82 24.48
C GLY A 128 -27.36 49.75 25.34
N GLU A 129 -26.55 48.73 25.63
CA GLU A 129 -26.36 48.17 26.97
C GLU A 129 -27.22 47.00 27.50
N SER A 130 -26.49 46.14 28.22
CA SER A 130 -26.92 45.26 29.32
C SER A 130 -27.44 43.86 28.99
N VAL A 131 -26.52 42.90 29.15
CA VAL A 131 -26.61 41.86 30.18
C VAL A 131 -27.98 41.76 30.87
N SER A 132 -28.75 40.74 30.52
CA SER A 132 -29.65 40.12 31.49
C SER A 132 -29.84 38.64 31.18
N LYS A 133 -28.91 37.84 31.72
CA LYS A 133 -29.16 36.43 32.06
C LYS A 133 -30.40 36.39 32.96
N LYS A 134 -31.50 35.82 32.48
CA LYS A 134 -32.64 35.50 33.33
C LYS A 134 -32.24 34.33 34.23
N ARG A 135 -31.80 34.66 35.45
CA ARG A 135 -31.56 33.72 36.54
C ARG A 135 -32.87 32.98 36.85
N LYS A 136 -32.79 31.66 36.86
CA LYS A 136 -33.84 30.74 37.30
C LYS A 136 -33.96 30.90 38.82
N SER A 137 -35.02 31.56 39.29
CA SER A 137 -35.37 31.66 40.70
C SER A 137 -35.96 30.32 41.14
N THR A 138 -35.23 29.62 42.00
CA THR A 138 -35.71 28.50 42.80
C THR A 138 -36.64 29.02 43.90
N ASN A 139 -37.93 28.68 43.85
CA ASN A 139 -38.62 28.26 45.07
C ASN A 139 -39.94 27.54 44.76
N ALA A 140 -40.16 26.47 45.53
CA ALA A 140 -41.32 25.60 45.48
C ALA A 140 -42.56 26.25 46.12
N ASN A 141 -43.73 26.12 45.50
CA ASN A 141 -44.89 25.41 46.09
C ASN A 141 -46.17 25.52 45.24
N ALA A 142 -46.79 24.35 45.04
CA ALA A 142 -48.21 24.02 44.99
C ALA A 142 -49.22 24.88 44.17
N GLY A 143 -49.81 24.24 43.15
CA GLY A 143 -51.15 24.57 42.63
C GLY A 143 -51.29 24.31 41.12
N PRO A 144 -52.22 23.45 40.66
CA PRO A 144 -52.40 23.18 39.23
C PRO A 144 -53.33 24.25 38.64
N SER A 145 -52.77 25.37 38.19
CA SER A 145 -53.54 26.34 37.41
C SER A 145 -53.24 26.17 35.93
N ASN A 146 -54.24 25.70 35.20
CA ASN A 146 -54.30 25.65 33.74
C ASN A 146 -53.95 27.02 33.13
N LYS A 147 -52.68 27.23 32.79
CA LYS A 147 -52.27 28.15 31.74
C LYS A 147 -51.79 27.30 30.58
N LYS A 148 -52.67 27.16 29.59
CA LYS A 148 -52.28 26.75 28.23
C LYS A 148 -51.36 27.84 27.69
N ASP A 149 -50.07 27.75 28.02
CA ASP A 149 -49.06 28.25 27.10
C ASP A 149 -49.25 27.41 25.82
N LYS A 150 -49.67 28.06 24.73
CA LYS A 150 -49.65 27.47 23.39
C LYS A 150 -48.18 27.21 23.04
N TYR A 151 -47.64 26.09 23.51
CA TYR A 151 -46.56 25.43 22.81
C TYR A 151 -47.21 24.82 21.58
N ASP A 152 -46.71 25.18 20.39
CA ASP A 152 -47.11 24.53 19.16
C ASP A 152 -46.96 23.01 19.35
N GLU A 153 -48.08 22.29 19.31
CA GLU A 153 -48.24 20.83 19.40
C GLU A 153 -47.65 20.14 18.15
N GLU A 154 -46.48 20.57 17.70
CA GLU A 154 -45.84 20.06 16.52
C GLU A 154 -44.77 19.05 16.93
N SER A 155 -45.24 17.83 17.19
CA SER A 155 -44.51 16.60 17.53
C SER A 155 -42.98 16.67 17.27
N LEU A 156 -42.18 16.50 18.33
CA LEU A 156 -40.72 16.46 18.31
C LEU A 156 -40.14 15.19 17.64
N SER A 157 -40.96 14.47 16.86
CA SER A 157 -40.58 13.20 16.25
C SER A 157 -39.92 13.43 14.89
N ASN A 158 -38.70 12.94 14.72
CA ASN A 158 -37.96 12.95 13.45
C ASN A 158 -38.59 11.98 12.41
N MET A 159 -39.65 11.27 12.77
CA MET A 159 -40.20 10.16 11.97
C MET A 159 -41.37 10.56 11.05
N ALA A 160 -41.91 11.79 11.16
CA ALA A 160 -43.09 12.20 10.39
C ALA A 160 -43.04 13.66 9.90
N GLY A 161 -43.61 13.90 8.72
CA GLY A 161 -43.75 15.22 8.11
C GLY A 161 -42.47 15.81 7.52
N ASP A 162 -42.48 17.12 7.25
CA ASP A 162 -41.35 17.85 6.66
C ASP A 162 -40.11 17.90 7.57
N LYS A 163 -40.29 17.64 8.87
CA LYS A 163 -39.21 17.59 9.86
C LYS A 163 -38.31 16.37 9.71
N ALA A 164 -38.81 15.26 9.16
CA ALA A 164 -38.00 14.07 8.90
C ALA A 164 -36.85 14.32 7.91
N LYS A 165 -37.04 15.27 6.98
CA LYS A 165 -36.01 15.69 6.01
C LYS A 165 -35.07 16.75 6.57
N LYS A 166 -35.45 17.43 7.66
CA LYS A 166 -34.70 18.57 8.21
C LYS A 166 -33.90 18.19 9.45
N TRP A 167 -34.31 17.14 10.17
CA TRP A 167 -33.70 16.76 11.44
C TRP A 167 -32.75 15.58 11.26
N ASN A 168 -31.66 15.62 12.03
CA ASN A 168 -30.59 14.65 11.92
C ASN A 168 -31.11 13.23 12.14
N SER A 169 -30.89 12.38 11.15
CA SER A 169 -31.30 10.99 11.16
C SER A 169 -30.06 10.12 11.11
N PHE A 170 -29.87 9.27 12.12
CA PHE A 170 -28.69 8.39 12.19
C PHE A 170 -28.57 7.47 10.96
N TRP A 171 -29.68 7.07 10.36
CA TRP A 171 -29.72 6.16 9.22
C TRP A 171 -29.59 6.83 7.84
N VAL A 172 -29.56 8.16 7.78
CA VAL A 172 -29.48 8.92 6.52
C VAL A 172 -28.16 9.71 6.51
N PRO A 173 -27.14 9.28 5.74
CA PRO A 173 -25.81 9.89 5.75
C PRO A 173 -25.81 11.41 5.49
N GLU A 174 -26.69 11.89 4.61
CA GLU A 174 -26.79 13.31 4.26
C GLU A 174 -27.28 14.21 5.42
N LEU A 175 -28.00 13.64 6.39
CA LEU A 175 -28.59 14.36 7.53
C LEU A 175 -27.75 14.19 8.81
N GLN A 176 -26.61 13.49 8.75
CA GLN A 176 -25.73 13.36 9.89
C GLN A 176 -24.82 14.59 10.02
N SER A 177 -25.00 15.39 11.09
CA SER A 177 -24.14 16.54 11.37
C SER A 177 -22.67 16.18 11.66
N THR A 178 -22.39 14.91 11.96
CA THR A 178 -21.05 14.38 12.27
C THR A 178 -20.39 13.67 11.10
N ALA A 179 -21.12 13.41 10.00
CA ALA A 179 -20.56 12.75 8.83
C ALA A 179 -19.81 13.78 7.99
N GLU A 180 -18.49 13.82 8.10
CA GLU A 180 -17.69 14.50 7.08
C GLU A 180 -17.91 13.77 5.75
N VAL A 181 -18.35 14.50 4.72
CA VAL A 181 -18.43 13.98 3.35
C VAL A 181 -17.07 13.38 3.02
N SER A 182 -17.07 12.10 2.64
CA SER A 182 -15.84 11.37 2.31
C SER A 182 -15.05 12.16 1.28
N LYS A 183 -13.96 12.80 1.74
CA LYS A 183 -13.06 13.57 0.88
C LYS A 183 -12.38 12.56 -0.05
N MET A 184 -12.83 12.48 -1.31
CA MET A 184 -12.14 11.68 -2.31
C MET A 184 -10.73 12.25 -2.46
N GLU A 185 -9.70 11.43 -2.21
CA GLU A 185 -8.32 11.87 -2.34
C GLU A 185 -7.94 12.03 -3.82
N LYS A 186 -7.04 12.96 -4.11
CA LYS A 186 -6.53 13.15 -5.46
C LYS A 186 -5.78 11.90 -5.90
N PRO A 187 -6.19 11.22 -6.99
CA PRO A 187 -5.52 10.02 -7.45
C PRO A 187 -4.07 10.33 -7.90
N PRO A 188 -3.15 9.36 -7.77
CA PRO A 188 -1.76 9.56 -8.13
C PRO A 188 -1.59 9.75 -9.65
N GLN A 189 -0.79 10.73 -10.06
CA GLN A 189 -0.65 11.07 -11.48
C GLN A 189 0.25 10.09 -12.27
N LYS A 190 1.11 9.34 -11.58
CA LYS A 190 2.15 8.50 -12.19
C LYS A 190 1.85 7.03 -11.95
N VAL A 191 2.10 6.22 -12.97
CA VAL A 191 2.09 4.75 -12.84
C VAL A 191 3.19 4.35 -11.85
N THR A 192 2.85 3.47 -10.92
CA THR A 192 3.78 2.95 -9.91
C THR A 192 4.32 1.59 -10.33
N ASN A 193 5.49 1.20 -9.81
CA ASN A 193 6.04 -0.13 -9.97
C ASN A 193 5.22 -1.13 -9.14
N PRO A 194 4.83 -2.29 -9.69
CA PRO A 194 4.02 -3.29 -8.97
C PRO A 194 4.72 -3.87 -7.74
N VAL A 195 6.06 -3.83 -7.67
CA VAL A 195 6.84 -4.39 -6.56
C VAL A 195 7.28 -3.31 -5.57
N THR A 196 7.78 -2.17 -6.04
CA THR A 196 8.38 -1.15 -5.17
C THR A 196 7.45 0.02 -4.84
N GLY A 197 6.34 0.19 -5.56
CA GLY A 197 5.46 1.37 -5.42
C GLY A 197 6.06 2.69 -5.92
N LYS A 198 7.32 2.71 -6.38
CA LYS A 198 7.97 3.91 -6.94
C LYS A 198 7.41 4.27 -8.31
N PRO A 199 7.46 5.54 -8.75
CA PRO A 199 6.99 5.92 -10.08
C PRO A 199 7.80 5.21 -11.18
N LEU A 200 7.10 4.61 -12.13
CA LEU A 200 7.68 3.81 -13.21
C LEU A 200 7.37 4.43 -14.58
N LYS A 201 8.41 4.60 -15.41
CA LYS A 201 8.26 4.94 -16.83
C LYS A 201 8.85 3.84 -17.69
N PHE A 202 8.24 3.59 -18.84
CA PHE A 202 8.74 2.59 -19.78
C PHE A 202 10.13 2.94 -20.34
N LYS A 203 10.45 4.24 -20.50
CA LYS A 203 11.76 4.71 -20.99
C LYS A 203 12.91 4.40 -20.03
N ASP A 204 12.61 4.26 -18.74
CA ASP A 204 13.61 4.01 -17.71
C ASP A 204 13.93 2.51 -17.60
N MET A 205 13.18 1.67 -18.35
CA MET A 205 13.43 0.23 -18.44
C MET A 205 14.54 -0.07 -19.42
N MET A 206 15.41 -0.99 -19.04
CA MET A 206 16.60 -1.32 -19.81
C MET A 206 16.53 -2.79 -20.26
N PRO A 207 16.70 -3.09 -21.56
CA PRO A 207 16.68 -4.46 -22.05
C PRO A 207 17.87 -5.25 -21.49
N VAL A 208 17.67 -6.55 -21.30
CA VAL A 208 18.65 -7.46 -20.73
C VAL A 208 18.93 -8.60 -21.71
N ILE A 209 20.21 -8.91 -21.90
CA ILE A 209 20.68 -10.04 -22.70
C ILE A 209 21.38 -11.02 -21.77
N PHE A 210 20.72 -12.14 -21.48
CA PHE A 210 21.34 -13.24 -20.75
C PHE A 210 22.29 -14.02 -21.66
N THR A 211 23.41 -14.49 -21.12
CA THR A 211 24.33 -15.37 -21.84
C THR A 211 24.00 -16.83 -21.49
N PRO A 212 23.51 -17.65 -22.43
CA PRO A 212 23.20 -19.06 -22.17
C PRO A 212 24.49 -19.85 -21.89
N ILE A 213 24.34 -20.97 -21.19
CA ILE A 213 25.41 -21.95 -21.03
C ILE A 213 25.64 -22.67 -22.37
N ASP A 214 26.89 -23.02 -22.68
CA ASP A 214 27.22 -23.73 -23.93
C ASP A 214 26.66 -25.15 -23.89
N GLU A 215 26.02 -25.57 -24.99
CA GLU A 215 25.29 -26.85 -25.09
C GLU A 215 26.19 -28.08 -24.93
N ASP A 216 27.50 -27.96 -25.17
CA ASP A 216 28.45 -29.07 -25.06
C ASP A 216 28.70 -29.49 -23.60
N ALA A 217 28.54 -28.57 -22.64
CA ALA A 217 28.57 -28.87 -21.21
C ALA A 217 27.21 -29.38 -20.68
N ALA A 218 26.14 -29.23 -21.46
CA ALA A 218 24.79 -29.68 -21.09
C ALA A 218 24.59 -31.18 -21.37
N LYS A 219 25.32 -31.77 -22.32
CA LYS A 219 25.21 -33.19 -22.70
C LYS A 219 25.81 -34.17 -21.68
N THR A 220 26.79 -33.75 -20.89
CA THR A 220 27.39 -34.58 -19.82
C THR A 220 26.52 -34.67 -18.56
N ASN A 221 25.57 -33.73 -18.37
CA ASN A 221 24.62 -33.73 -17.27
C ASN A 221 23.23 -34.22 -17.75
N LEU A 222 23.18 -35.43 -18.30
CA LEU A 222 22.03 -35.91 -19.06
C LEU A 222 20.74 -36.16 -18.25
N ILE A 223 20.74 -36.05 -16.92
CA ILE A 223 19.55 -36.36 -16.11
C ILE A 223 19.60 -35.57 -14.80
N TYR A 224 19.33 -34.26 -14.74
CA TYR A 224 18.80 -33.59 -13.53
C TYR A 224 18.57 -32.08 -13.80
N SER A 225 17.29 -31.70 -13.97
CA SER A 225 16.72 -30.39 -13.59
C SER A 225 17.19 -29.12 -14.36
N MET A 226 16.26 -28.55 -15.13
CA MET A 226 16.18 -27.20 -15.73
C MET A 226 16.41 -26.00 -14.76
N LYS A 227 17.45 -25.99 -13.91
CA LYS A 227 17.67 -24.95 -12.88
C LYS A 227 18.75 -23.94 -13.23
N GLU A 228 19.73 -24.31 -14.05
CA GLU A 228 20.88 -23.46 -14.37
C GLU A 228 20.92 -23.23 -15.88
N ARG A 229 20.50 -22.04 -16.33
CA ARG A 229 20.32 -21.68 -17.75
C ARG A 229 21.39 -20.71 -18.27
N TYR A 230 21.96 -19.91 -17.38
CA TYR A 230 22.75 -18.74 -17.76
C TYR A 230 24.08 -18.69 -17.01
N LYS A 231 25.10 -18.15 -17.67
CA LYS A 231 26.45 -17.94 -17.11
C LYS A 231 26.86 -16.47 -17.19
N CYS A 232 27.80 -16.10 -16.34
CA CYS A 232 28.48 -14.81 -16.39
C CYS A 232 29.34 -14.74 -17.66
N PRO A 233 29.20 -13.70 -18.49
CA PRO A 233 29.96 -13.58 -19.73
C PRO A 233 31.46 -13.29 -19.53
N VAL A 234 31.85 -12.84 -18.34
CA VAL A 234 33.26 -12.48 -18.03
C VAL A 234 33.96 -13.61 -17.28
N THR A 235 33.33 -14.15 -16.24
CA THR A 235 33.96 -15.18 -15.39
C THR A 235 33.63 -16.60 -15.83
N GLY A 236 32.60 -16.81 -16.66
CA GLY A 236 32.10 -18.14 -17.02
C GLY A 236 31.34 -18.86 -15.90
N ASP A 237 31.23 -18.25 -14.71
CA ASP A 237 30.51 -18.84 -13.59
C ASP A 237 29.02 -18.98 -13.89
N ILE A 238 28.41 -20.08 -13.45
CA ILE A 238 26.97 -20.30 -13.56
C ILE A 238 26.25 -19.33 -12.63
N LEU A 239 25.25 -18.61 -13.17
CA LEU A 239 24.43 -17.70 -12.40
C LEU A 239 23.32 -18.48 -11.70
N THR A 240 23.26 -18.34 -10.38
CA THR A 240 22.27 -18.99 -9.51
C THR A 240 21.54 -17.96 -8.67
N ASN A 241 20.39 -18.30 -8.10
CA ASN A 241 19.61 -17.38 -7.27
C ASN A 241 20.32 -16.94 -5.97
N SER A 242 21.29 -17.74 -5.51
CA SER A 242 22.15 -17.41 -4.36
C SER A 242 23.26 -16.42 -4.73
N SER A 243 23.73 -16.44 -5.97
CA SER A 243 24.79 -15.54 -6.44
C SER A 243 24.26 -14.11 -6.58
N ARG A 244 24.98 -13.14 -6.02
CA ARG A 244 24.70 -11.72 -6.27
C ARG A 244 25.06 -11.40 -7.71
N CYS A 245 24.13 -10.81 -8.43
CA CYS A 245 24.28 -10.47 -9.84
C CYS A 245 24.11 -8.97 -10.04
N ALA A 246 24.82 -8.41 -11.01
CA ALA A 246 24.68 -7.03 -11.43
C ALA A 246 24.42 -6.96 -12.92
N TYR A 247 23.61 -5.99 -13.32
CA TYR A 247 23.38 -5.63 -14.70
C TYR A 247 24.28 -4.46 -15.08
N ILE A 248 24.90 -4.53 -16.26
CA ILE A 248 25.73 -3.46 -16.81
C ILE A 248 24.99 -2.79 -17.97
N LYS A 249 24.78 -1.46 -17.87
CA LYS A 249 24.02 -0.68 -18.87
C LYS A 249 24.67 -0.60 -20.26
N THR A 250 25.99 -0.57 -20.33
CA THR A 250 26.73 -0.44 -21.61
C THR A 250 26.63 -1.70 -22.48
N SER A 251 26.80 -2.88 -21.88
CA SER A 251 26.73 -4.18 -22.56
C SER A 251 25.36 -4.84 -22.51
N GLN A 252 24.46 -4.36 -21.64
CA GLN A 252 23.14 -4.93 -21.39
C GLN A 252 23.17 -6.39 -20.89
N LYS A 253 24.31 -6.83 -20.35
CA LYS A 253 24.48 -8.20 -19.84
C LYS A 253 24.47 -8.24 -18.32
N ILE A 254 24.20 -9.42 -17.79
CA ILE A 254 24.26 -9.70 -16.36
C ILE A 254 25.58 -10.39 -16.04
N VAL A 255 26.26 -9.86 -15.04
CA VAL A 255 27.54 -10.36 -14.53
C VAL A 255 27.40 -10.74 -13.06
N SER A 256 28.29 -11.62 -12.59
CA SER A 256 28.39 -11.91 -11.17
C SER A 256 28.94 -10.70 -10.40
N TRP A 257 28.51 -10.53 -9.16
CA TRP A 257 28.99 -9.44 -8.31
C TRP A 257 30.51 -9.52 -8.05
N ASN A 258 31.04 -10.74 -7.99
CA ASN A 258 32.49 -10.97 -7.89
C ASN A 258 33.26 -10.34 -9.07
N CYS A 259 32.70 -10.41 -10.28
CA CYS A 259 33.27 -9.75 -11.45
C CYS A 259 33.26 -8.22 -11.30
N VAL A 260 32.16 -7.67 -10.76
CA VAL A 260 32.05 -6.23 -10.51
C VAL A 260 33.12 -5.77 -9.52
N GLU A 261 33.28 -6.46 -8.40
CA GLU A 261 34.25 -6.05 -7.37
C GLU A 261 35.71 -6.21 -7.80
N LYS A 262 36.05 -7.30 -8.49
CA LYS A 262 37.45 -7.62 -8.80
C LYS A 262 37.97 -6.95 -10.08
N ILE A 263 37.11 -6.75 -11.07
CA ILE A 263 37.48 -6.30 -12.41
C ILE A 263 36.92 -4.89 -12.63
N ILE A 264 35.60 -4.74 -12.63
CA ILE A 264 34.94 -3.50 -13.07
C ILE A 264 35.23 -2.33 -12.13
N LYS A 265 35.20 -2.52 -10.81
CA LYS A 265 35.50 -1.45 -9.85
C LYS A 265 36.94 -0.94 -9.89
N LYS A 266 37.88 -1.72 -10.42
CA LYS A 266 39.29 -1.31 -10.53
C LYS A 266 39.50 -0.40 -11.73
N ASP A 267 38.99 -0.83 -12.89
CA ASP A 267 39.27 -0.16 -14.16
C ASP A 267 38.14 0.80 -14.58
N MET A 268 36.95 0.71 -13.96
CA MET A 268 35.73 1.44 -14.29
C MET A 268 35.41 1.41 -15.80
N ILE A 269 35.67 0.26 -16.41
CA ILE A 269 35.47 -0.02 -17.83
C ILE A 269 34.69 -1.34 -17.95
N ASP A 270 33.76 -1.39 -18.89
CA ASP A 270 33.03 -2.61 -19.23
C ASP A 270 33.96 -3.59 -19.98
N PRO A 271 34.23 -4.79 -19.44
CA PRO A 271 35.15 -5.76 -20.04
C PRO A 271 34.67 -6.32 -21.39
N LEU A 272 33.38 -6.16 -21.74
CA LEU A 272 32.82 -6.69 -22.98
C LEU A 272 32.78 -5.66 -24.11
N THR A 273 32.59 -4.39 -23.77
CA THR A 273 32.43 -3.32 -24.78
C THR A 273 33.54 -2.28 -24.74
N ASN A 274 34.47 -2.37 -23.77
CA ASN A 274 35.55 -1.41 -23.53
C ASN A 274 35.08 0.05 -23.36
N LYS A 275 33.81 0.25 -22.99
CA LYS A 275 33.25 1.57 -22.70
C LYS A 275 33.50 1.94 -21.25
N LYS A 276 33.77 3.21 -20.98
CA LYS A 276 33.88 3.75 -19.62
C LYS A 276 32.53 3.61 -18.90
N LEU A 277 32.59 3.20 -17.64
CA LEU A 277 31.43 2.93 -16.80
C LEU A 277 31.42 3.91 -15.62
N THR A 278 30.22 4.27 -15.17
CA THR A 278 30.03 4.98 -13.90
C THR A 278 29.34 4.06 -12.89
N ASP A 279 29.43 4.38 -11.59
CA ASP A 279 28.75 3.58 -10.55
C ASP A 279 27.24 3.51 -10.76
N SER A 280 26.63 4.52 -11.38
CA SER A 280 25.20 4.52 -11.71
C SER A 280 24.81 3.59 -12.86
N ASP A 281 25.77 3.16 -13.68
CA ASP A 281 25.54 2.25 -14.80
C ASP A 281 25.60 0.76 -14.37
N VAL A 282 26.03 0.51 -13.13
CA VAL A 282 26.02 -0.81 -12.48
C VAL A 282 24.79 -0.93 -11.60
N ILE A 283 23.82 -1.74 -12.01
CA ILE A 283 22.59 -1.96 -11.25
C ILE A 283 22.65 -3.33 -10.59
N GLU A 284 22.57 -3.37 -9.26
CA GLU A 284 22.45 -4.64 -8.55
C GLU A 284 21.06 -5.25 -8.81
N LEU A 285 21.03 -6.52 -9.22
CA LEU A 285 19.78 -7.23 -9.41
C LEU A 285 19.18 -7.65 -8.07
N GLN A 286 17.88 -7.41 -7.93
CA GLN A 286 17.16 -7.82 -6.73
C GLN A 286 17.01 -9.33 -6.73
N ARG A 287 17.49 -9.94 -5.64
CA ARG A 287 17.38 -11.38 -5.43
C ARG A 287 15.93 -11.72 -5.09
N GLY A 288 15.52 -12.94 -5.43
CA GLY A 288 14.18 -13.41 -5.10
C GLY A 288 13.94 -13.39 -3.58
N GLY A 289 12.76 -12.95 -3.20
CA GLY A 289 12.25 -13.02 -1.82
C GLY A 289 10.74 -13.13 -1.84
N THR A 290 10.19 -13.70 -0.77
CA THR A 290 8.76 -13.65 -0.45
C THR A 290 8.52 -12.54 0.57
N GLY A 291 7.26 -12.14 0.78
CA GLY A 291 6.91 -11.22 1.86
C GLY A 291 7.31 -11.70 3.27
N PHE A 292 7.70 -12.97 3.41
CA PHE A 292 8.07 -13.60 4.68
C PHE A 292 9.55 -13.97 4.79
N SER A 293 10.26 -14.11 3.67
CA SER A 293 11.65 -14.60 3.64
C SER A 293 12.45 -14.02 2.48
N SER A 294 13.75 -13.80 2.69
CA SER A 294 14.68 -13.37 1.65
C SER A 294 15.76 -14.43 1.42
N THR A 295 16.54 -14.30 0.35
CA THR A 295 17.59 -15.27 -0.04
C THR A 295 18.58 -15.61 1.10
N ASN A 296 18.83 -14.67 2.01
CA ASN A 296 19.71 -14.86 3.17
C ASN A 296 18.95 -15.10 4.49
N GLN A 297 17.63 -14.88 4.52
CA GLN A 297 16.76 -15.08 5.67
C GLN A 297 15.58 -15.97 5.25
N THR A 298 15.82 -17.29 5.23
CA THR A 298 14.85 -18.28 4.74
C THR A 298 13.76 -18.64 5.75
N GLU A 299 13.69 -17.97 6.91
CA GLU A 299 12.71 -18.27 7.95
C GLU A 299 11.48 -17.36 7.83
N GLY A 300 10.34 -17.94 7.50
CA GLY A 300 9.04 -17.27 7.64
C GLY A 300 8.58 -17.31 9.09
N LYS A 301 8.06 -16.19 9.60
CA LYS A 301 7.49 -16.08 10.94
C LYS A 301 6.02 -15.72 10.84
N LEU A 302 5.16 -16.51 11.48
CA LEU A 302 3.75 -16.19 11.67
C LEU A 302 3.53 -15.82 13.13
N ALA A 303 3.26 -14.54 13.39
CA ALA A 303 2.88 -14.05 14.71
C ALA A 303 1.43 -14.47 15.00
N ARG A 304 1.24 -15.19 16.11
CA ARG A 304 -0.07 -15.61 16.64
C ARG A 304 -0.19 -15.03 18.05
N PRO A 305 -1.41 -14.88 18.61
CA PRO A 305 -1.60 -14.43 19.98
C PRO A 305 -0.71 -15.22 20.95
N GLN A 306 -0.12 -14.51 21.90
CA GLN A 306 0.63 -15.10 23.00
C GLN A 306 -0.33 -15.29 24.18
N MET A 307 -0.26 -16.44 24.85
CA MET A 307 -0.90 -16.55 26.17
C MET A 307 -0.04 -15.76 27.14
N GLU A 308 -0.53 -14.59 27.56
CA GLU A 308 -0.07 -14.00 28.80
C GLU A 308 -0.66 -14.82 29.94
N LEU A 309 0.19 -15.44 30.74
CA LEU A 309 -0.23 -16.10 31.98
C LEU A 309 -0.63 -14.99 32.95
N ALA A 310 -1.93 -14.87 33.22
CA ALA A 310 -2.49 -14.05 34.28
C ALA A 310 -2.20 -14.65 35.67
#